data_AF-A0A378P9Y9-F1
#
_entry.id   AF-A0A378P9Y9-F1
#
_cell.length_a   1.000
_cell.length_b   1.000
_cell.length_c   1.000
_cell.angle_alpha   90.00
_cell.angle_beta   90.00
_cell.angle_gamma   90.00
#
_symmetry.space_group_name_H-M   'P 1'
#
loop_
_entity.id
_entity.type
_entity.pdbx_description
1 polymer ?
#
loop_
_entity_poly.entity_id
_entity_poly.type
_entity_poly.pdbx_seq_one_letter_code
_entity_poly.pdbx_strand_id
1 'polypeptide(L)'
;MFERINLLITTHEFGFQSWFDNYGKGVWACVSPNEFLLDEIRSSTSGGDCAMIDAADYFDTTDWLPFVTGNDFIDAMNTLENLLATIPSNMLHRDSTWSSSISRVLSNLQEMRRTNNFNLYKSVPRTLDELLSHPEIIDELKIER
;
A
#
# COMPACT_ATOMS: atom_id res chain seq x y z
N MET A 1 -18.70 5.75 -10.60
CA MET A 1 -17.79 4.69 -11.10
C MET A 1 -16.38 5.16 -10.77
N PHE A 2 -15.61 4.37 -10.00
CA PHE A 2 -14.23 4.64 -9.55
C PHE A 2 -13.90 6.11 -9.20
N GLU A 3 -14.77 6.75 -8.41
CA GLU A 3 -14.70 8.20 -8.18
C GLU A 3 -13.50 8.59 -7.31
N ARG A 4 -13.20 7.78 -6.28
CA ARG A 4 -12.08 8.04 -5.37
C ARG A 4 -10.75 7.74 -6.04
N ILE A 5 -10.67 6.64 -6.79
CA ILE A 5 -9.48 6.35 -7.60
C ILE A 5 -9.23 7.50 -8.59
N ASN A 6 -10.26 7.93 -9.32
CA ASN A 6 -10.13 9.04 -10.27
C ASN A 6 -9.74 10.35 -9.59
N LEU A 7 -10.33 10.69 -8.44
CA LEU A 7 -9.97 11.87 -7.64
C LEU A 7 -8.48 11.84 -7.26
N LEU A 8 -8.00 10.72 -6.71
CA LEU A 8 -6.61 10.60 -6.26
C LEU A 8 -5.62 10.75 -7.43
N ILE A 9 -5.90 10.13 -8.58
CA ILE A 9 -5.03 10.20 -9.75
C ILE A 9 -5.05 11.60 -10.36
N THR A 10 -6.25 12.12 -10.66
CA THR A 10 -6.39 13.34 -11.49
C THR A 10 -6.17 14.64 -10.71
N THR A 11 -6.47 14.64 -9.41
CA THR A 11 -6.43 15.86 -8.58
C THR A 11 -5.29 15.84 -7.56
N HIS A 12 -4.93 14.67 -7.03
CA HIS A 12 -3.91 14.55 -5.99
C HIS A 12 -2.61 13.88 -6.48
N GLU A 13 -2.51 13.62 -7.79
CA GLU A 13 -1.30 13.11 -8.45
C GLU A 13 -0.80 11.81 -7.82
N PHE A 14 -1.71 10.90 -7.49
CA PHE A 14 -1.37 9.54 -7.10
C PHE A 14 -1.03 8.73 -8.35
N GLY A 15 0.01 7.91 -8.25
CA GLY A 15 0.25 6.83 -9.20
C GLY A 15 -0.79 5.73 -9.00
N PHE A 16 -1.18 5.08 -10.09
CA PHE A 16 -2.01 3.88 -10.09
C PHE A 16 -1.28 2.77 -10.83
N GLN A 17 -1.29 1.57 -10.26
CA GLN A 17 -0.76 0.39 -10.94
C GLN A 17 -1.67 -0.82 -10.77
N SER A 18 -1.61 -1.68 -11.80
CA SER A 18 -2.23 -2.99 -11.78
C SER A 18 -1.36 -3.99 -12.54
N TRP A 19 -1.28 -5.21 -12.02
CA TRP A 19 -0.53 -6.31 -12.64
C TRP A 19 -1.12 -7.66 -12.25
N PHE A 20 -0.86 -8.67 -13.07
CA PHE A 20 -1.21 -10.04 -12.75
C PHE A 20 -0.22 -10.61 -11.73
N ASP A 21 -0.75 -11.25 -10.70
CA ASP A 21 0.02 -11.94 -9.68
C ASP A 21 0.52 -13.29 -10.21
N ASN A 22 1.84 -13.46 -10.26
CA ASN A 22 2.46 -14.69 -10.77
C ASN A 22 2.24 -15.90 -9.83
N TYR A 23 1.70 -15.69 -8.63
CA TYR A 23 1.39 -16.73 -7.65
C TYR A 23 -0.08 -17.14 -7.60
N GLY A 24 -0.89 -16.61 -8.51
CA GLY A 24 -2.30 -16.99 -8.63
C GLY A 24 -3.23 -16.30 -7.62
N LYS A 25 -2.80 -15.22 -6.95
CA LYS A 25 -3.69 -14.36 -6.16
C LYS A 25 -4.61 -13.47 -7.02
N GLY A 26 -4.46 -13.50 -8.35
CA GLY A 26 -5.31 -12.78 -9.30
C GLY A 26 -4.63 -11.51 -9.85
N VAL A 27 -5.34 -10.40 -9.85
CA VAL A 27 -4.88 -9.09 -10.31
C VAL A 27 -4.69 -8.16 -9.13
N TRP A 28 -3.50 -7.60 -8.99
CA TRP A 28 -3.23 -6.51 -8.05
C TRP A 28 -3.76 -5.18 -8.61
N ALA A 29 -4.24 -4.32 -7.72
CA ALA A 29 -4.53 -2.93 -7.99
C ALA A 29 -4.11 -2.07 -6.79
N CYS A 30 -3.43 -0.96 -7.04
CA CYS A 30 -3.01 -0.06 -5.98
C CYS A 30 -2.90 1.41 -6.42
N VAL A 31 -2.99 2.30 -5.43
CA VAL A 31 -2.68 3.73 -5.60
C VAL A 31 -1.68 4.21 -4.55
N SER A 32 -0.82 5.16 -4.89
CA SER A 32 0.13 5.74 -3.94
C SER A 32 0.54 7.14 -4.37
N PRO A 33 0.85 8.05 -3.42
CA PRO A 33 1.42 9.35 -3.75
C PRO A 33 2.84 9.28 -4.34
N ASN A 34 3.49 8.11 -4.33
CA ASN A 34 4.82 7.91 -4.90
C ASN A 34 4.83 6.76 -5.91
N GLU A 35 4.83 7.10 -7.20
CA GLU A 35 4.83 6.15 -8.32
C GLU A 35 6.10 5.28 -8.36
N PHE A 36 7.26 5.83 -8.00
CA PHE A 36 8.52 5.07 -7.99
C PHE A 36 8.48 3.93 -6.96
N LEU A 37 7.84 4.15 -5.82
CA LEU A 37 7.66 3.12 -4.81
C LEU A 37 6.65 2.05 -5.26
N LEU A 38 5.64 2.41 -6.07
CA LEU A 38 4.72 1.42 -6.66
C LEU A 38 5.45 0.49 -7.63
N ASP A 39 6.27 1.04 -8.53
CA ASP A 39 7.06 0.26 -9.49
C ASP A 39 7.96 -0.76 -8.79
N GLU A 40 8.58 -0.35 -7.68
CA GLU A 40 9.43 -1.24 -6.90
C GLU A 40 8.65 -2.38 -6.25
N ILE A 41 7.48 -2.10 -5.66
CA ILE A 41 6.62 -3.14 -5.08
C ILE A 41 6.13 -4.09 -6.18
N ARG A 42 5.68 -3.57 -7.33
CA ARG A 42 5.27 -4.39 -8.46
C ARG A 42 6.42 -5.30 -8.93
N SER A 43 7.62 -4.75 -9.10
CA SER A 43 8.78 -5.54 -9.53
C SER A 43 9.13 -6.62 -8.50
N SER A 44 8.99 -6.32 -7.21
CA SER A 44 9.33 -7.26 -6.13
C SER A 44 8.28 -8.37 -5.98
N THR A 45 6.99 -8.02 -6.06
CA THR A 45 5.88 -8.98 -5.92
C THR A 45 5.72 -9.87 -7.14
N SER A 46 6.08 -9.40 -8.33
CA SER A 46 6.08 -10.20 -9.56
C SER A 46 7.31 -11.10 -9.72
N GLY A 47 8.47 -10.71 -9.15
CA GLY A 47 9.75 -11.42 -9.31
C GLY A 47 9.92 -12.69 -8.49
N GLY A 48 8.99 -12.95 -7.58
CA GLY A 48 8.91 -14.21 -6.86
C GLY A 48 9.89 -14.40 -5.71
N ASP A 49 10.35 -13.30 -5.10
CA ASP A 49 11.28 -13.35 -3.98
C ASP A 49 10.56 -13.82 -2.70
N CYS A 50 11.06 -14.86 -2.02
CA CYS A 50 10.44 -15.40 -0.78
C CYS A 50 10.31 -14.33 0.32
N ALA A 51 11.18 -13.32 0.30
CA ALA A 51 11.12 -12.13 1.17
C ALA A 51 9.82 -11.31 1.05
N MET A 52 9.09 -11.46 -0.07
CA MET A 52 7.84 -10.74 -0.33
C MET A 52 6.59 -11.48 0.15
N ILE A 53 6.71 -12.72 0.67
CA ILE A 53 5.57 -13.43 1.27
C ILE A 53 5.06 -12.65 2.48
N ASP A 54 5.95 -12.23 3.38
CA ASP A 54 5.59 -11.43 4.56
C ASP A 54 5.04 -10.04 4.18
N ALA A 55 5.54 -9.44 3.08
CA ALA A 55 5.03 -8.17 2.57
C ALA A 55 3.63 -8.31 1.97
N ALA A 56 3.41 -9.35 1.17
CA ALA A 56 2.11 -9.64 0.58
C ALA A 56 1.08 -9.98 1.67
N ASP A 57 1.46 -10.75 2.69
CA ASP A 57 0.61 -11.04 3.85
C ASP A 57 0.28 -9.78 4.65
N TYR A 58 1.23 -8.85 4.79
CA TYR A 58 0.96 -7.55 5.39
C TYR A 58 -0.05 -6.75 4.57
N PHE A 59 0.12 -6.67 3.25
CA PHE A 59 -0.84 -5.98 2.37
C PHE A 59 -2.23 -6.61 2.42
N ASP A 60 -2.31 -7.94 2.44
CA ASP A 60 -3.58 -8.68 2.50
C ASP A 60 -4.30 -8.50 3.85
N THR A 61 -3.57 -8.19 4.92
CA THR A 61 -4.12 -8.05 6.29
C THR A 61 -4.33 -6.60 6.74
N THR A 62 -4.01 -5.63 5.90
CA THR A 62 -4.09 -4.20 6.22
C THR A 62 -5.32 -3.57 5.57
N ASP A 63 -6.16 -2.87 6.34
CA ASP A 63 -7.45 -2.32 5.85
C ASP A 63 -7.40 -0.87 5.36
N TRP A 64 -6.27 -0.20 5.54
CA TRP A 64 -6.09 1.22 5.20
C TRP A 64 -5.10 1.44 4.05
N LEU A 65 -4.26 0.44 3.76
CA LEU A 65 -3.28 0.54 2.71
C LEU A 65 -3.97 0.26 1.36
N PRO A 66 -3.85 1.13 0.36
CA PRO A 66 -4.57 1.02 -0.91
C PRO A 66 -3.92 0.00 -1.87
N PHE A 67 -3.77 -1.24 -1.42
CA PHE A 67 -3.23 -2.36 -2.16
C PHE A 67 -4.19 -3.52 -2.01
N VAL A 68 -4.76 -3.98 -3.12
CA VAL A 68 -5.76 -5.04 -3.11
C VAL A 68 -5.50 -6.03 -4.22
N THR A 69 -6.06 -7.22 -4.07
CA THR A 69 -6.16 -8.24 -5.11
C THR A 69 -7.62 -8.46 -5.51
N GLY A 70 -7.84 -8.85 -6.77
CA GLY A 70 -9.15 -9.27 -7.28
C GLY A 70 -8.99 -10.39 -8.31
N ASN A 71 -10.06 -11.10 -8.61
CA ASN A 71 -10.02 -12.22 -9.56
C ASN A 71 -9.69 -11.78 -11.00
N ASP A 72 -10.08 -10.55 -11.34
CA ASP A 72 -9.77 -9.88 -12.59
C ASP A 72 -9.57 -8.37 -12.37
N PHE A 73 -9.25 -7.64 -13.43
CA PHE A 73 -9.00 -6.20 -13.36
C PHE A 73 -10.19 -5.38 -12.82
N ILE A 74 -11.41 -5.73 -13.21
CA ILE A 74 -12.61 -5.00 -12.78
C ILE A 74 -12.90 -5.28 -11.31
N ASP A 75 -12.76 -6.54 -10.89
CA ASP A 75 -12.87 -6.95 -9.50
C ASP A 75 -11.85 -6.21 -8.62
N ALA A 76 -10.57 -6.17 -9.03
CA ALA A 76 -9.51 -5.47 -8.30
C ALA A 76 -9.78 -3.96 -8.19
N MET A 77 -10.27 -3.32 -9.26
CA MET A 77 -10.66 -1.91 -9.25
C MET A 77 -11.85 -1.63 -8.33
N ASN A 78 -12.86 -2.51 -8.31
CA ASN A 78 -14.00 -2.38 -7.41
C ASN A 78 -13.59 -2.54 -5.96
N THR A 79 -12.74 -3.53 -5.66
CA THR A 79 -12.20 -3.75 -4.31
C THR A 79 -11.38 -2.56 -3.85
N LEU A 80 -10.56 -1.97 -4.72
CA LEU A 80 -9.77 -0.79 -4.39
C LEU A 80 -10.66 0.43 -4.10
N GLU A 81 -11.68 0.66 -4.93
CA GLU A 81 -12.62 1.77 -4.72
C GLU A 81 -13.43 1.59 -3.42
N ASN A 82 -13.82 0.36 -3.08
CA ASN A 82 -14.50 0.03 -1.85
C ASN A 82 -13.62 0.26 -0.62
N LEU A 83 -12.34 -0.13 -0.68
CA LEU A 83 -11.37 0.17 0.38
C LEU A 83 -11.18 1.69 0.52
N LEU A 84 -11.02 2.42 -0.58
CA LEU A 84 -10.94 3.90 -0.52
C LEU A 84 -12.21 4.54 0.05
N ALA A 85 -13.37 3.86 -0.03
CA ALA A 85 -14.61 4.33 0.58
C ALA A 85 -14.65 4.21 2.10
N THR A 86 -13.80 3.38 2.71
CA THR A 86 -13.66 3.29 4.17
C THR A 86 -12.75 4.40 4.72
N ILE A 87 -11.89 4.97 3.88
CA ILE A 87 -10.99 6.07 4.24
C ILE A 87 -11.79 7.37 4.38
N PRO A 88 -11.63 8.13 5.49
CA PRO A 88 -12.26 9.44 5.65
C PRO A 88 -11.98 10.35 4.46
N SER A 89 -13.01 11.01 3.94
CA SER A 89 -12.89 11.83 2.72
C SER A 89 -11.91 12.99 2.87
N ASN A 90 -11.75 13.52 4.09
CA ASN A 90 -10.76 14.54 4.43
C ASN A 90 -9.32 13.99 4.49
N MET A 91 -9.10 12.71 4.26
CA MET A 91 -7.78 12.08 4.16
C MET A 91 -7.43 11.64 2.73
N LEU A 92 -8.39 11.65 1.79
CA LEU A 92 -8.20 11.27 0.39
C LEU A 92 -7.52 12.37 -0.43
N HIS A 93 -6.36 12.84 0.04
CA HIS A 93 -5.52 13.82 -0.64
C HIS A 93 -4.03 13.62 -0.30
N ARG A 94 -3.13 14.22 -1.09
CA ARG A 94 -1.68 14.01 -1.05
C ARG A 94 -0.98 14.46 0.24
N ASP A 95 -1.51 15.47 0.91
CA ASP A 95 -0.91 16.04 2.13
C ASP A 95 -1.57 15.54 3.42
N SER A 96 -2.28 14.42 3.35
CA SER A 96 -2.96 13.83 4.51
C SER A 96 -2.02 12.94 5.35
N THR A 97 -2.42 12.67 6.59
CA THR A 97 -1.76 11.65 7.41
C THR A 97 -1.77 10.28 6.73
N TRP A 98 -2.88 9.91 6.09
CA TRP A 98 -3.02 8.64 5.37
C TRP A 98 -2.01 8.50 4.22
N SER A 99 -1.93 9.50 3.35
CA SER A 99 -0.99 9.51 2.21
C SER A 99 0.48 9.53 2.63
N SER A 100 0.80 10.29 3.68
CA SER A 100 2.13 10.28 4.30
C SER A 100 2.48 8.90 4.85
N SER A 101 1.50 8.22 5.45
CA SER A 101 1.66 6.88 6.03
C SER A 101 1.88 5.82 4.96
N ILE A 102 1.16 5.89 3.83
CA ILE A 102 1.41 5.03 2.66
C ILE A 102 2.88 5.17 2.23
N SER A 103 3.33 6.40 2.00
CA SER A 103 4.71 6.68 1.55
C SER A 103 5.74 6.07 2.49
N ARG A 104 5.55 6.25 3.80
CA ARG A 104 6.47 5.73 4.83
C ARG A 104 6.49 4.21 4.86
N VAL A 105 5.33 3.55 4.82
CA VAL A 105 5.27 2.08 4.75
C VAL A 105 6.03 1.57 3.53
N LEU A 106 5.78 2.14 2.35
CA LEU A 106 6.45 1.72 1.13
C LEU A 106 7.96 1.97 1.17
N SER A 107 8.42 3.11 1.71
CA SER A 107 9.85 3.39 1.92
C SER A 107 10.49 2.40 2.91
N ASN A 108 9.79 2.04 3.98
CA ASN A 108 10.29 1.06 4.94
C ASN A 108 10.41 -0.31 4.29
N LEU A 109 9.44 -0.74 3.48
CA LEU A 109 9.51 -2.00 2.73
C LEU A 109 10.70 -2.03 1.77
N GLN A 110 10.94 -0.93 1.05
CA GLN A 110 12.13 -0.77 0.21
C GLN A 110 13.42 -0.92 1.03
N GLU A 111 13.52 -0.27 2.19
CA GLU A 111 14.73 -0.34 3.03
C GLU A 111 14.94 -1.72 3.64
N MET A 112 13.88 -2.40 4.08
CA MET A 112 13.93 -3.79 4.56
C MET A 112 14.49 -4.72 3.49
N ARG A 113 14.06 -4.54 2.23
CA ARG A 113 14.60 -5.30 1.09
C ARG A 113 16.07 -5.00 0.85
N ARG A 114 16.48 -3.73 0.92
CA ARG A 114 17.90 -3.33 0.74
C ARG A 114 18.81 -3.90 1.83
N THR A 115 18.30 -4.03 3.05
CA THR A 115 19.06 -4.47 4.23
C THR A 115 18.89 -5.96 4.57
N ASN A 116 17.99 -6.67 3.88
CA ASN A 116 17.57 -8.05 4.21
C ASN A 116 17.08 -8.23 5.67
N ASN A 117 16.39 -7.22 6.22
CA ASN A 117 15.86 -7.24 7.59
C ASN A 117 14.33 -7.22 7.59
N PHE A 118 13.71 -8.39 7.79
CA PHE A 118 12.25 -8.61 7.70
C PHE A 118 11.50 -8.55 9.05
N ASN A 119 12.17 -8.16 10.15
CA ASN A 119 11.56 -8.20 11.49
C ASN A 119 10.52 -7.10 11.78
N LEU A 120 10.27 -6.17 10.86
CA LEU A 120 9.53 -4.92 11.11
C LEU A 120 8.06 -4.94 10.69
N TYR A 121 7.56 -6.00 10.03
CA TYR A 121 6.12 -6.13 9.75
C TYR A 121 5.25 -6.22 11.01
N LYS A 122 5.86 -6.56 12.16
CA LYS A 122 5.18 -6.65 13.46
C LYS A 122 4.83 -5.30 14.07
N SER A 123 5.51 -4.22 13.64
CA SER A 123 5.38 -2.88 14.22
C SER A 123 4.63 -1.89 13.32
N VAL A 124 4.09 -2.33 12.18
CA VAL A 124 3.31 -1.46 11.30
C VAL A 124 1.81 -1.59 11.60
N PRO A 125 1.04 -0.49 11.69
CA PRO A 125 -0.40 -0.52 11.92
C PRO A 125 -1.12 -1.35 10.86
N ARG A 126 -2.00 -2.27 11.26
CA ARG A 126 -2.81 -3.08 10.35
C ARG A 126 -4.19 -2.48 10.12
N THR A 127 -4.70 -1.74 11.11
CA THR A 127 -6.01 -1.09 11.00
C THR A 127 -5.88 0.42 10.86
N LEU A 128 -6.87 1.05 10.22
CA LEU A 128 -6.97 2.51 10.15
C LEU A 128 -7.03 3.14 11.54
N ASP A 129 -7.72 2.51 12.50
CA ASP A 129 -7.79 3.03 13.87
C ASP A 129 -6.44 2.99 14.58
N GLU A 130 -5.66 1.91 14.40
CA GLU A 130 -4.28 1.84 14.91
C GLU A 130 -3.41 2.95 14.31
N LEU A 131 -3.53 3.16 12.98
CA LEU A 131 -2.81 4.20 12.26
C LEU A 131 -3.10 5.60 12.83
N LEU A 132 -4.38 5.89 13.08
CA LEU A 132 -4.83 7.21 13.53
C LEU A 132 -4.62 7.43 15.03
N SER A 133 -4.61 6.35 15.82
CA SER A 133 -4.40 6.42 17.27
C SER A 133 -2.93 6.58 17.64
N HIS A 134 -2.01 6.14 16.77
CA HIS A 134 -0.57 6.18 17.02
C HIS A 134 0.22 6.58 15.75
N PRO A 135 0.04 7.80 15.23
CA PRO A 135 0.78 8.27 14.04
C PRO A 135 2.30 8.21 14.23
N GLU A 136 2.78 8.30 15.48
CA GLU A 136 4.17 8.19 15.88
C GLU A 136 4.79 6.80 15.65
N ILE A 137 4.00 5.72 15.62
CA ILE A 137 4.52 4.37 15.33
C ILE A 137 5.21 4.36 13.97
N ILE A 138 4.72 5.16 13.02
CA ILE A 138 5.34 5.27 11.70
C ILE A 138 6.59 6.17 11.73
N ASP A 139 6.66 7.14 12.64
CA ASP A 139 7.85 7.97 12.85
C ASP A 139 8.99 7.22 13.56
N GLU A 140 8.67 6.23 14.40
CA GLU A 140 9.62 5.36 15.11
C GLU A 140 10.16 4.20 14.26
N LEU A 141 9.59 3.91 13.09
CA LEU A 141 10.12 2.91 12.14
C LEU A 141 11.45 3.32 11.49
N LYS A 142 12.07 4.43 11.93
CA LYS A 142 13.47 4.74 11.63
C LYS A 142 14.34 3.64 12.23
N ILE A 143 14.74 2.69 11.41
CA ILE A 143 15.81 1.74 11.73
C ILE A 143 17.03 2.59 12.13
N GLU A 144 17.45 2.45 13.40
CA GLU A 144 18.71 3.03 13.87
C GLU A 144 19.82 2.52 12.94
N ARG A 145 20.52 3.47 12.30
CA ARG A 145 21.66 3.22 11.41
C ARG A 145 22.83 2.59 12.14
#